data_AF-A0AAD4X4A7-F1
#
_entry.id   AF-A0AAD4X4A7-F1
#
_cell.length_a   1.000
_cell.length_b   1.000
_cell.length_c   1.000
_cell.angle_alpha   90.00
_cell.angle_beta   90.00
_cell.angle_gamma   90.00
#
_symmetry.space_group_name_H-M   'P 1'
#
loop_
_entity.id
_entity.type
_entity.pdbx_description
1 polymer ?
#
loop_
_entity_poly.entity_id
_entity_poly.type
_entity_poly.pdbx_seq_one_letter_code
_entity_poly.pdbx_strand_id
1 'polypeptide(L)'
;MKKTINPSRPVYLLIVFLVVIFTISFSTTTCVEARKNYHHGKTKNHHGTQRSLHKKRGHSPAPSTPAFDPYTKKSNIFDILSFGAKGDGVADDSKALQAAWKAACKVEGGIVKIPSEFKFLTRPISLQGPCKPHLVLQIVVAFKCGK
;
A
#
# COMPACT_ATOMS: atom_id res chain seq x y z
N MET A 1 32.78 -55.48 -3.74
CA MET A 1 31.42 -55.13 -4.21
C MET A 1 31.49 -53.83 -5.01
N LYS A 2 31.38 -53.88 -6.35
CA LYS A 2 31.34 -52.68 -7.20
C LYS A 2 29.88 -52.25 -7.34
N LYS A 3 29.47 -51.14 -6.71
CA LYS A 3 28.14 -50.55 -6.93
C LYS A 3 28.09 -50.08 -8.39
N THR A 4 27.40 -50.83 -9.24
CA THR A 4 27.08 -50.43 -10.60
C THR A 4 26.11 -49.25 -10.55
N ILE A 5 26.67 -48.04 -10.57
CA ILE A 5 25.91 -46.81 -10.75
C ILE A 5 25.43 -46.83 -12.20
N ASN A 6 24.17 -47.22 -12.39
CA ASN A 6 23.54 -47.22 -13.70
C ASN A 6 23.45 -45.76 -14.19
N PRO A 7 24.11 -45.39 -15.30
CA PRO A 7 24.21 -44.01 -15.78
C PRO A 7 22.86 -43.38 -16.12
N SER A 8 21.82 -44.20 -16.26
CA SER A 8 20.44 -43.76 -16.47
C SER A 8 19.81 -43.15 -15.21
N ARG A 9 20.29 -43.51 -14.00
CA ARG A 9 19.74 -43.03 -12.73
C ARG A 9 20.02 -41.53 -12.47
N PRO A 10 21.26 -41.02 -12.61
CA PRO A 10 21.49 -39.58 -12.45
C PRO A 10 20.79 -38.76 -13.54
N VAL A 11 20.71 -39.29 -14.78
CA VAL A 11 20.00 -38.63 -15.89
C VAL A 11 18.49 -38.57 -15.61
N TYR A 12 17.89 -39.66 -15.14
CA TYR A 12 16.48 -39.69 -14.75
C TYR A 12 16.18 -38.72 -13.61
N LEU A 13 17.04 -38.64 -12.60
CA LEU A 13 16.88 -37.68 -11.49
C LEU A 13 16.96 -36.23 -11.95
N LEU A 14 17.87 -35.90 -12.88
CA LEU A 14 17.95 -34.57 -13.47
C LEU A 14 16.70 -34.22 -14.30
N ILE A 15 16.19 -35.16 -15.10
CA ILE A 15 14.96 -34.97 -15.88
C ILE A 15 13.76 -34.72 -14.95
N VAL A 16 13.62 -35.52 -13.89
CA VAL A 16 12.54 -35.33 -12.89
C VAL A 16 12.66 -33.95 -12.23
N PHE A 17 13.86 -33.52 -11.87
CA PHE A 17 14.08 -32.20 -11.26
C PHE A 17 13.69 -31.05 -12.19
N LEU A 18 14.03 -31.13 -13.48
CA LEU A 18 13.65 -30.13 -14.48
C LEU A 18 12.14 -30.08 -14.72
N VAL A 19 11.45 -31.23 -14.74
CA VAL A 19 9.99 -31.31 -14.87
C VAL A 19 9.30 -30.73 -13.64
N VAL A 20 9.82 -30.98 -12.43
CA VAL A 20 9.29 -30.41 -11.18
C VAL A 20 9.45 -28.89 -11.15
N ILE A 21 10.61 -28.35 -11.56
CA ILE A 21 10.80 -26.90 -11.67
C ILE A 21 9.81 -26.29 -12.67
N PHE A 22 9.67 -26.89 -13.85
CA PHE A 22 8.78 -26.38 -14.90
C PHE A 22 7.30 -26.39 -14.45
N THR A 23 6.86 -27.45 -13.79
CA THR A 23 5.48 -27.56 -13.27
C THR A 23 5.21 -26.59 -12.11
N ILE A 24 6.19 -26.32 -11.24
CA ILE A 24 6.07 -25.32 -10.17
C ILE A 24 6.01 -23.90 -10.76
N SER A 25 6.86 -23.59 -11.75
CA SER A 25 6.82 -22.30 -12.46
C SER A 25 5.51 -22.10 -13.22
N PHE A 26 4.96 -23.14 -13.85
CA PHE A 26 3.68 -23.06 -14.54
C PHE A 26 2.48 -22.90 -13.58
N SER A 27 2.47 -23.66 -12.48
CA SER A 27 1.40 -23.59 -11.45
C SER A 27 1.36 -22.25 -10.71
N THR A 28 2.51 -21.58 -10.59
CA THR A 28 2.61 -20.22 -10.04
C THR A 28 2.28 -19.13 -11.06
N THR A 29 2.20 -19.46 -12.35
CA THR A 29 1.80 -18.53 -13.43
C THR A 29 0.27 -18.42 -13.56
N THR A 30 -0.52 -19.34 -13.02
CA THR A 30 -2.00 -19.23 -13.01
C THR A 30 -2.52 -18.54 -11.76
N CYS A 31 -2.22 -17.25 -11.64
CA CYS A 31 -3.08 -16.22 -11.04
C CYS A 31 -2.74 -14.89 -11.70
N VAL A 32 -2.97 -14.79 -13.01
CA VAL A 32 -3.00 -13.50 -13.72
C VAL A 32 -4.37 -13.34 -14.34
N GLU A 33 -5.35 -12.92 -13.55
CA GLU A 33 -6.45 -12.11 -14.10
C GLU A 33 -5.92 -10.67 -14.16
N ALA A 34 -5.29 -10.37 -15.28
CA ALA A 34 -5.05 -9.01 -15.71
C ALA A 34 -6.37 -8.46 -16.29
N ARG A 35 -7.15 -7.73 -15.48
CA ARG A 35 -8.01 -6.68 -16.03
C ARG A 35 -7.34 -5.33 -15.86
N LYS A 36 -6.51 -5.00 -16.84
CA LYS A 36 -6.23 -3.61 -17.22
C LYS A 36 -7.55 -3.01 -17.71
N ASN A 37 -8.17 -2.16 -16.91
CA ASN A 37 -8.91 -1.01 -17.43
C ASN A 37 -8.18 0.25 -16.96
N TYR A 38 -7.13 0.60 -17.70
CA TYR A 38 -6.63 1.97 -17.73
C TYR A 38 -7.75 2.84 -18.31
N HIS A 39 -8.55 3.44 -17.43
CA HIS A 39 -9.25 4.67 -17.78
C HIS A 39 -8.30 5.83 -17.50
N HIS A 40 -7.62 6.26 -18.56
CA HIS A 40 -6.90 7.51 -18.65
C HIS A 40 -7.91 8.68 -18.54
N GLY A 41 -8.20 9.12 -17.31
CA GLY A 41 -9.03 10.29 -17.03
C GLY A 41 -8.19 11.49 -16.61
N LYS A 42 -7.78 12.30 -17.60
CA LYS A 42 -7.21 13.66 -17.55
C LYS A 42 -6.81 14.23 -16.17
N THR A 43 -5.53 14.52 -16.05
CA THR A 43 -5.02 15.67 -15.30
C THR A 43 -5.74 16.95 -15.76
N LYS A 44 -6.36 17.67 -14.83
CA LYS A 44 -6.67 19.09 -14.99
C LYS A 44 -5.82 19.86 -14.01
N ASN A 45 -4.66 20.30 -14.49
CA ASN A 45 -3.96 21.44 -13.90
C ASN A 45 -4.89 22.66 -14.04
N HIS A 46 -5.41 23.16 -12.94
CA HIS A 46 -6.00 24.50 -12.89
C HIS A 46 -5.00 25.43 -12.20
N HIS A 47 -4.01 25.91 -12.96
CA HIS A 47 -3.37 27.19 -12.68
C HIS A 47 -4.26 28.26 -13.30
N GLY A 48 -5.19 28.80 -12.50
CA GLY A 48 -6.15 29.81 -12.92
C GLY A 48 -6.04 31.04 -12.05
N THR A 49 -5.16 31.96 -12.42
CA THR A 49 -5.14 33.33 -11.91
C THR A 49 -6.47 33.99 -12.25
N GLN A 50 -7.31 34.26 -11.25
CA GLN A 50 -8.51 35.08 -11.40
C GLN A 50 -8.41 36.27 -10.44
N ARG A 51 -7.70 37.31 -10.89
CA ARG A 51 -8.02 38.68 -10.48
C ARG A 51 -9.33 39.04 -11.16
N SER A 52 -10.40 39.27 -10.40
CA SER A 52 -11.56 40.00 -10.91
C SER A 52 -12.16 40.85 -9.79
N LEU A 53 -12.29 42.14 -10.12
CA LEU A 53 -12.82 43.24 -9.33
C LEU A 53 -14.19 42.89 -8.72
N HIS A 54 -14.34 42.99 -7.40
CA HIS A 54 -15.66 43.14 -6.79
C HIS A 54 -15.90 44.63 -6.51
N LYS A 55 -16.76 45.24 -7.32
CA LYS A 55 -17.17 46.65 -7.25
C LYS A 55 -18.55 46.75 -6.59
N LYS A 56 -18.59 47.61 -5.56
CA LYS A 56 -19.75 48.22 -4.85
C LYS A 56 -20.59 47.26 -4.00
N ARG A 57 -20.74 47.45 -2.68
CA ARG A 57 -21.10 48.58 -1.77
C ARG A 57 -22.48 48.25 -1.19
N GLY A 58 -22.56 48.18 0.12
CA GLY A 58 -23.76 48.50 0.88
C GLY A 58 -24.25 47.40 1.81
N HIS A 59 -24.16 47.70 3.12
CA HIS A 59 -24.85 47.10 4.26
C HIS A 59 -24.12 45.96 5.01
N SER A 60 -23.37 46.38 6.02
CA SER A 60 -23.23 45.67 7.30
C SER A 60 -24.16 46.37 8.31
N PRO A 61 -24.61 45.74 9.42
CA PRO A 61 -23.85 44.73 10.16
C PRO A 61 -24.65 43.50 10.64
N ALA A 62 -24.05 42.32 10.50
CA ALA A 62 -24.13 41.28 11.51
C ALA A 62 -22.82 40.48 11.45
N PRO A 63 -22.12 40.22 12.56
CA PRO A 63 -20.99 39.30 12.55
C PRO A 63 -21.56 37.89 12.36
N SER A 64 -21.61 37.42 11.11
CA SER A 64 -21.83 36.00 10.84
C SER A 64 -20.56 35.28 11.27
N THR A 65 -20.61 34.73 12.48
CA THR A 65 -19.67 33.77 13.03
C THR A 65 -19.21 32.81 11.93
N PRO A 66 -17.90 32.55 11.73
CA PRO A 66 -17.50 31.44 10.88
C PRO A 66 -18.13 30.19 11.49
N ALA A 67 -18.99 29.52 10.71
CA ALA A 67 -19.48 28.20 11.07
C ALA A 67 -18.24 27.31 11.20
N PHE A 68 -17.81 27.12 12.44
CA PHE A 68 -16.81 26.13 12.80
C PHE A 68 -17.46 24.80 12.46
N ASP A 69 -17.11 24.20 11.32
CA ASP A 69 -17.46 22.82 11.04
C ASP A 69 -16.55 21.96 11.94
N PRO A 70 -17.04 21.48 13.10
CA PRO A 70 -16.22 20.77 14.08
C PRO A 70 -15.86 19.35 13.59
N TYR A 71 -16.38 18.92 12.43
CA TYR A 71 -16.44 17.52 12.05
C TYR A 71 -15.61 17.15 10.83
N THR A 72 -14.96 18.09 10.14
CA THR A 72 -13.85 17.72 9.24
C THR A 72 -12.59 17.47 10.07
N LYS A 73 -12.64 16.42 10.91
CA LYS A 73 -11.46 15.82 11.52
C LYS A 73 -10.61 15.28 10.39
N LYS A 74 -9.66 16.09 9.89
CA LYS A 74 -8.61 15.63 8.98
C LYS A 74 -7.89 14.49 9.69
N SER A 75 -8.15 13.26 9.26
CA SER A 75 -7.44 12.09 9.75
C SER A 75 -6.04 12.12 9.13
N ASN A 76 -5.02 12.09 9.98
CA ASN A 76 -3.63 12.02 9.55
C ASN A 76 -3.32 10.58 9.13
N ILE A 77 -3.75 10.16 7.93
CA ILE A 77 -3.59 8.79 7.43
C ILE A 77 -2.26 8.67 6.67
N PHE A 78 -1.47 7.69 7.05
CA PHE A 78 -0.18 7.31 6.48
C PHE A 78 -0.30 5.92 5.87
N ASP A 79 -0.72 5.85 4.60
CA ASP A 79 -0.78 4.60 3.85
C ASP A 79 0.63 4.14 3.48
N ILE A 80 1.00 2.91 3.84
CA ILE A 80 2.35 2.38 3.59
C ILE A 80 2.72 2.31 2.10
N LEU A 81 1.73 2.25 1.20
CA LEU A 81 1.95 2.33 -0.25
C LEU A 81 2.53 3.70 -0.65
N SER A 82 2.12 4.78 0.04
CA SER A 82 2.65 6.13 -0.18
C SER A 82 4.10 6.27 0.28
N PHE A 83 4.61 5.30 1.04
CA PHE A 83 6.00 5.23 1.52
C PHE A 83 6.84 4.20 0.75
N GLY A 84 6.32 3.69 -0.38
CA GLY A 84 7.05 2.81 -1.28
C GLY A 84 6.89 1.32 -1.00
N ALA A 85 5.87 0.92 -0.24
CA ALA A 85 5.51 -0.49 -0.12
C ALA A 85 4.97 -0.98 -1.48
N LYS A 86 5.42 -2.17 -1.91
CA LYS A 86 4.98 -2.80 -3.15
C LYS A 86 3.72 -3.63 -2.95
N GLY A 87 3.62 -4.36 -1.84
CA GLY A 87 2.43 -5.16 -1.56
C GLY A 87 2.26 -6.36 -2.49
N ASP A 88 3.35 -6.87 -3.07
CA ASP A 88 3.38 -8.01 -4.00
C ASP A 88 3.57 -9.38 -3.30
N GLY A 89 3.86 -9.37 -2.00
CA GLY A 89 4.12 -10.54 -1.17
C GLY A 89 5.52 -11.13 -1.33
N VAL A 90 6.39 -10.47 -2.10
CA VAL A 90 7.75 -10.95 -2.44
C VAL A 90 8.80 -9.94 -2.02
N ALA A 91 8.57 -8.65 -2.28
CA ALA A 91 9.48 -7.60 -1.90
C ALA A 91 9.40 -7.29 -0.40
N ASP A 92 10.55 -6.99 0.20
CA ASP A 92 10.62 -6.57 1.60
C ASP A 92 10.10 -5.13 1.78
N ASP A 93 8.89 -5.02 2.31
CA ASP A 93 8.16 -3.78 2.57
C ASP A 93 8.48 -3.16 3.95
N SER A 94 9.39 -3.75 4.74
CA SER A 94 9.73 -3.27 6.09
C SER A 94 10.16 -1.80 6.11
N LYS A 95 10.92 -1.34 5.11
CA LYS A 95 11.39 0.06 5.05
C LYS A 95 10.23 1.04 4.86
N ALA A 96 9.26 0.68 4.03
CA ALA A 96 8.08 1.51 3.77
C ALA A 96 7.20 1.61 5.01
N LEU A 97 6.97 0.48 5.70
CA LEU A 97 6.24 0.46 6.98
C LEU A 97 6.97 1.31 8.05
N GLN A 98 8.29 1.20 8.15
CA GLN A 98 9.06 2.01 9.10
C GLN A 98 8.97 3.51 8.79
N ALA A 99 9.01 3.87 7.51
CA ALA A 99 8.92 5.26 7.08
C ALA A 99 7.53 5.85 7.37
N ALA A 100 6.46 5.09 7.09
CA ALA A 100 5.09 5.48 7.42
C ALA A 100 4.92 5.68 8.93
N TRP A 101 5.44 4.75 9.74
CA TRP A 101 5.43 4.87 11.20
C TRP A 101 6.16 6.12 11.70
N LYS A 102 7.38 6.38 11.21
CA LYS A 102 8.16 7.57 11.58
C LYS A 102 7.47 8.87 11.17
N ALA A 103 6.75 8.88 10.06
CA ALA A 103 5.97 10.04 9.63
C ALA A 103 4.77 10.25 10.55
N ALA A 104 4.05 9.17 10.89
CA ALA A 104 2.90 9.21 11.77
C ALA A 104 3.24 9.66 13.19
N CYS A 105 4.41 9.28 13.73
CA CYS A 105 4.85 9.70 15.05
C CYS A 105 5.05 11.23 15.20
N LYS A 106 5.22 11.97 14.10
CA LYS A 106 5.43 13.43 14.13
C LYS A 106 4.14 14.23 14.31
N VAL A 107 2.98 13.59 14.15
CA VAL A 107 1.66 14.23 14.21
C VAL A 107 0.80 13.61 15.30
N GLU A 108 -0.06 14.42 15.91
CA GLU A 108 -1.05 13.92 16.84
C GLU A 108 -2.17 13.20 16.09
N GLY A 109 -2.64 12.07 16.59
CA GLY A 109 -3.72 11.33 15.93
C GLY A 109 -3.31 10.68 14.61
N GLY A 110 -2.04 10.33 14.42
CA GLY A 110 -1.54 9.65 13.22
C GLY A 110 -2.13 8.24 13.09
N ILE A 111 -2.53 7.86 11.87
CA ILE A 111 -3.05 6.52 11.56
C ILE A 111 -2.15 5.90 10.48
N VAL A 112 -1.39 4.88 10.81
CA VAL A 112 -0.65 4.09 9.82
C VAL A 112 -1.60 3.04 9.24
N LYS A 113 -1.85 3.06 7.93
CA LYS A 113 -2.80 2.15 7.28
C LYS A 113 -2.09 1.11 6.44
N ILE A 114 -2.42 -0.16 6.67
CA ILE A 114 -2.03 -1.31 5.85
C ILE A 114 -3.27 -1.80 5.09
N PRO A 115 -3.36 -1.58 3.76
CA PRO A 115 -4.51 -1.97 2.96
C PRO A 115 -4.61 -3.50 2.79
N SER A 116 -5.83 -4.02 2.70
CA SER A 116 -6.08 -5.48 2.66
C SER A 116 -5.99 -6.07 1.25
N GLU A 117 -5.97 -5.20 0.23
CA GLU A 117 -5.92 -5.56 -1.18
C GLU A 117 -4.54 -6.07 -1.63
N PHE A 118 -3.54 -5.97 -0.76
CA PHE A 118 -2.13 -6.23 -1.04
C PHE A 118 -1.55 -7.28 -0.08
N LYS A 119 -0.40 -7.85 -0.45
CA LYS A 119 0.37 -8.78 0.38
C LYS A 119 1.69 -8.12 0.76
N PHE A 120 1.88 -7.77 2.02
CA PHE A 120 3.12 -7.14 2.47
C PHE A 120 4.04 -8.17 3.11
N LEU A 121 5.26 -8.28 2.61
CA LEU A 121 6.30 -9.10 3.25
C LEU A 121 7.17 -8.19 4.11
N THR A 122 7.25 -8.48 5.41
CA THR A 122 8.10 -7.71 6.33
C THR A 122 9.03 -8.64 7.10
N ARG A 123 10.28 -8.23 7.24
CA ARG A 123 11.15 -8.75 8.31
C ARG A 123 10.67 -8.29 9.68
N PRO A 124 11.10 -8.94 10.78
CA PRO A 124 10.88 -8.45 12.12
C PRO A 124 11.30 -6.99 12.23
N ILE A 125 10.36 -6.14 12.62
CA ILE A 125 10.54 -4.69 12.67
C ILE A 125 10.16 -4.18 14.05
N SER A 126 10.96 -3.27 14.57
CA SER A 126 10.65 -2.56 15.81
C SER A 126 10.18 -1.15 15.48
N LEU A 127 8.91 -0.88 15.82
CA LEU A 127 8.25 0.39 15.60
C LEU A 127 8.47 1.29 16.82
N GLN A 128 9.54 2.08 16.79
CA GLN A 128 9.99 2.91 17.92
C GLN A 128 10.16 4.38 17.53
N GLY A 129 10.06 5.26 18.52
CA GLY A 129 10.38 6.68 18.41
C GLY A 129 9.58 7.53 19.39
N PRO A 130 9.95 8.80 19.58
CA PRO A 130 9.06 9.76 20.24
C PRO A 130 7.84 9.96 19.34
N CYS A 131 6.67 9.51 19.80
CA CYS A 131 5.42 9.64 19.07
C CYS A 131 4.48 10.55 19.85
N LYS A 132 3.76 11.41 19.12
CA LYS A 132 2.66 12.18 19.70
C LYS A 132 1.50 11.26 20.11
N PRO A 133 0.63 11.69 21.03
CA PRO A 133 -0.50 10.88 21.49
C PRO A 133 -1.46 10.53 20.34
N HIS A 134 -2.28 9.50 20.59
CA HIS A 134 -3.31 8.99 19.66
C HIS A 134 -2.80 8.39 18.35
N LEU A 135 -1.58 7.84 18.33
CA LEU A 135 -1.07 7.06 17.20
C LEU A 135 -1.78 5.70 17.10
N VAL A 136 -2.24 5.34 15.91
CA VAL A 136 -2.95 4.07 15.63
C VAL A 136 -2.28 3.34 14.47
N LEU A 137 -2.01 2.05 14.64
CA LEU A 137 -1.70 1.14 13.54
C LEU A 137 -2.98 0.42 13.13
N GLN A 138 -3.43 0.63 11.89
CA GLN A 138 -4.63 0.02 11.33
C GLN A 138 -4.26 -1.04 10.30
N ILE A 139 -4.54 -2.30 10.65
CA ILE A 139 -4.39 -3.45 9.76
C ILE A 139 -5.79 -3.81 9.27
N VAL A 140 -6.03 -3.67 7.96
CA VAL A 140 -7.29 -4.09 7.35
C VAL A 140 -7.10 -5.52 6.87
N VAL A 141 -8.00 -6.42 7.28
CA VAL A 141 -8.01 -7.82 6.85
C VAL A 141 -9.18 -8.02 5.89
N ALA A 142 -8.91 -8.63 4.72
CA ALA A 142 -9.96 -9.03 3.80
C ALA A 142 -10.31 -10.50 4.05
N PHE A 143 -11.52 -10.76 4.53
CA PHE A 143 -12.09 -12.10 4.58
C PHE A 143 -12.81 -12.36 3.26
N LYS A 144 -12.29 -13.28 2.44
CA LYS A 144 -13.05 -13.79 1.29
C LYS A 144 -14.09 -14.78 1.82
N CYS A 145 -15.36 -14.40 1.74
CA CYS A 145 -16.46 -15.35 1.92
C CYS A 145 -16.49 -16.27 0.68
N GLY A 146 -16.32 -17.58 0.89
CA GLY A 146 -16.37 -18.59 -0.17
C GLY A 146 -17.79 -18.73 -0.72
N LYS A 147 -17.89 -19.05 -2.02
CA LYS A 147 -19.15 -19.51 -2.62
C LYS A 147 -19.44 -20.95 -2.23
#